data_AF-S7VCI2-F1
#
_entry.id   AF-S7VCI2-F1
#
_cell.length_a   1.000
_cell.length_b   1.000
_cell.length_c   1.000
_cell.angle_alpha   90.00
_cell.angle_beta   90.00
_cell.angle_gamma   90.00
#
_symmetry.space_group_name_H-M   'P 1'
#
loop_
_entity.id
_entity.type
_entity.pdbx_description
1 polymer ?
#
loop_
_entity_poly.entity_id
_entity_poly.type
_entity_poly.pdbx_seq_one_letter_code
_entity_poly.pdbx_strand_id
1 'polypeptide(L)'
;MKNSHSFFTNRDCAYFPCHKGVAEEDFNCLFCFCPLYFLKGCGGRPTLTPDGIKDCSGCTVPHAPGGYEHVLQRLRREFDAKRAEAAAKTDAAPEGDANAPAKDP
;
A
#
# COMPACT_ATOMS: atom_id res chain seq x y z
N MET A 1 -23.45 3.42 4.29
CA MET A 1 -23.18 2.28 5.22
C MET A 1 -23.00 2.78 6.66
N LYS A 2 -22.97 1.91 7.69
CA LYS A 2 -22.72 2.31 9.10
C LYS A 2 -21.21 2.44 9.37
N ASN A 3 -20.80 3.47 10.11
CA ASN A 3 -19.41 3.67 10.52
C ASN A 3 -18.87 2.47 11.32
N SER A 4 -17.63 2.09 11.03
CA SER A 4 -16.90 0.96 11.58
C SER A 4 -15.38 1.16 11.40
N HIS A 5 -14.58 0.20 11.87
CA HIS A 5 -13.13 0.17 11.62
C HIS A 5 -12.75 0.06 10.13
N SER A 6 -13.64 -0.47 9.29
CA SER A 6 -13.41 -0.70 7.85
C SER A 6 -14.18 0.25 6.94
N PHE A 7 -15.04 1.11 7.50
CA PHE A 7 -15.83 2.07 6.75
C PHE A 7 -16.16 3.29 7.60
N PHE A 8 -15.92 4.50 7.10
CA PHE A 8 -16.57 5.68 7.64
C PHE A 8 -16.74 6.74 6.56
N THR A 9 -17.71 7.64 6.72
CA THR A 9 -17.88 8.80 5.83
C THR A 9 -17.89 10.07 6.67
N ASN A 10 -16.89 10.93 6.50
CA ASN A 10 -16.83 12.24 7.12
C ASN A 10 -17.34 13.32 6.15
N ARG A 11 -18.65 13.59 6.19
CA ARG A 11 -19.31 14.59 5.31
C ARG A 11 -18.93 16.04 5.64
N ASP A 12 -18.43 16.29 6.85
CA ASP A 12 -18.00 17.64 7.27
C ASP A 12 -16.57 17.97 6.82
N CYS A 13 -15.88 17.02 6.17
CA CYS A 13 -14.54 17.24 5.64
C CYS A 13 -14.59 18.20 4.45
N ALA A 14 -13.74 19.25 4.47
CA ALA A 14 -13.63 20.23 3.38
C ALA A 14 -13.20 19.63 2.03
N TYR A 15 -12.65 18.41 2.04
CA TYR A 15 -12.24 17.69 0.84
C TYR A 15 -13.27 16.66 0.37
N PHE A 16 -14.41 16.49 1.06
CA PHE A 16 -15.39 15.47 0.70
C PHE A 16 -16.29 15.92 -0.48
N PRO A 17 -16.57 15.04 -1.46
CA PRO A 17 -15.88 13.78 -1.72
C PRO A 17 -14.51 14.05 -2.36
N CYS A 18 -13.46 13.39 -1.85
CA CYS A 18 -12.10 13.64 -2.34
C CYS A 18 -11.86 13.04 -3.74
N HIS A 19 -12.65 12.03 -4.10
CA HIS A 19 -12.66 11.39 -5.41
C HIS A 19 -14.07 11.38 -5.98
N LYS A 20 -14.21 11.62 -7.28
CA LYS A 20 -15.49 11.55 -7.97
C LYS A 20 -15.76 10.14 -8.48
N GLY A 21 -17.04 9.77 -8.62
CA GLY A 21 -17.45 8.49 -9.21
C GLY A 21 -17.77 7.37 -8.22
N VAL A 22 -17.94 7.70 -6.94
CA VAL A 22 -18.55 6.83 -5.92
C VAL A 22 -19.71 7.62 -5.30
N ALA A 23 -20.85 6.96 -5.08
CA ALA A 23 -22.00 7.58 -4.43
C ALA A 23 -21.66 7.94 -2.97
N GLU A 24 -22.16 9.06 -2.45
CA GLU A 24 -21.78 9.57 -1.12
C GLU A 24 -22.17 8.62 0.02
N GLU A 25 -23.27 7.87 -0.15
CA GLU A 25 -23.75 6.83 0.77
C GLU A 25 -22.79 5.64 0.90
N ASP A 26 -21.98 5.42 -0.13
CA ASP A 26 -21.01 4.33 -0.30
C ASP A 26 -19.56 4.82 -0.18
N PHE A 27 -19.35 6.12 -0.04
CA PHE A 27 -18.02 6.72 -0.01
C PHE A 27 -17.32 6.45 1.31
N ASN A 28 -16.20 5.73 1.25
CA ASN A 28 -15.35 5.43 2.40
C ASN A 28 -14.21 6.46 2.50
N CYS A 29 -14.14 7.22 3.58
CA CYS A 29 -13.09 8.20 3.84
C CYS A 29 -11.79 7.58 4.37
N LEU A 30 -11.71 6.25 4.54
CA LEU A 30 -10.43 5.59 4.81
C LEU A 30 -9.47 5.80 3.63
N PHE A 31 -8.18 5.85 3.95
CA PHE A 31 -7.10 5.96 2.95
C PHE A 31 -7.19 7.20 2.04
N CYS A 32 -7.44 8.38 2.63
CA CYS A 32 -7.34 9.67 1.92
C CYS A 32 -5.99 9.87 1.20
N PHE A 33 -4.92 9.21 1.66
CA PHE A 33 -3.75 8.94 0.85
C PHE A 33 -3.80 7.48 0.38
N CYS A 34 -3.41 7.19 -0.86
CA CYS A 34 -3.38 5.82 -1.36
C CYS A 34 -2.17 5.08 -0.75
N PRO A 35 -2.35 4.10 0.16
CA PRO A 35 -1.22 3.38 0.74
C PRO A 35 -0.52 2.44 -0.25
N LEU A 36 -1.08 2.28 -1.45
CA LEU A 36 -0.52 1.48 -2.54
C LEU A 36 0.27 2.34 -3.55
N TYR A 37 0.65 3.58 -3.21
CA TYR A 37 1.30 4.51 -4.13
C TYR A 37 2.61 3.98 -4.73
N PHE A 38 3.35 3.15 -3.98
CA PHE A 38 4.64 2.59 -4.40
C PHE A 38 4.53 1.40 -5.37
N LEU A 39 3.31 0.89 -5.61
CA LEU A 39 3.07 -0.28 -6.45
C LEU A 39 2.60 0.14 -7.84
N LYS A 40 3.33 -0.32 -8.88
CA LYS A 40 2.89 -0.19 -10.27
C LYS A 40 1.59 -0.99 -10.52
N GLY A 41 1.59 -2.28 -10.17
CA GLY A 41 0.43 -3.17 -10.24
C GLY A 41 -0.38 -3.18 -8.95
N CYS A 42 -1.01 -2.07 -8.58
CA CYS A 42 -1.78 -1.98 -7.33
C CYS A 42 -3.24 -2.47 -7.44
N GLY A 43 -3.71 -2.83 -8.65
CA GLY A 43 -5.11 -3.17 -8.91
C GLY A 43 -6.07 -1.97 -8.89
N GLY A 44 -5.53 -0.75 -8.82
CA GLY A 44 -6.27 0.49 -8.97
C GLY A 44 -6.26 0.99 -10.42
N ARG A 45 -6.76 2.20 -10.63
CA ARG A 45 -6.72 2.92 -11.91
C ARG A 45 -5.98 4.25 -11.78
N PRO A 46 -4.68 4.24 -11.43
CA PRO A 46 -3.87 5.45 -11.44
C PRO A 46 -3.54 5.88 -12.87
N THR A 47 -3.22 7.16 -13.03
CA THR A 47 -2.54 7.69 -14.22
C THR A 47 -1.06 7.90 -13.90
N LEU A 48 -0.23 8.08 -14.94
CA LEU A 48 1.16 8.52 -14.79
C LEU A 48 1.28 9.93 -15.33
N THR A 49 1.93 10.80 -14.57
CA THR A 49 2.36 12.12 -15.03
C THR A 49 3.48 12.00 -16.08
N PRO A 50 3.81 13.07 -16.83
CA PRO A 50 4.93 13.07 -17.78
C PRO A 50 6.27 12.65 -17.16
N ASP A 51 6.47 12.95 -15.88
CA ASP A 51 7.70 12.61 -15.14
C ASP A 51 7.66 11.19 -14.52
N GLY A 52 6.64 10.39 -14.83
CA GLY A 52 6.50 9.02 -14.33
C GLY A 52 6.00 8.91 -12.89
N ILE A 53 5.57 10.02 -12.28
CA ILE A 53 4.94 10.02 -10.96
C ILE A 53 3.53 9.45 -11.08
N LYS A 54 3.19 8.52 -10.18
CA LYS A 54 1.86 7.91 -10.08
C LYS A 54 0.85 8.90 -9.50
N ASP A 55 -0.16 9.25 -10.28
CA ASP A 55 -1.29 10.07 -9.85
C ASP A 55 -2.52 9.18 -9.59
N CYS A 56 -3.05 9.28 -8.37
CA CYS A 56 -4.22 8.51 -7.92
C CYS A 56 -5.47 9.38 -7.75
N SER A 57 -5.46 10.65 -8.16
CA SER A 57 -6.60 11.58 -8.07
C SER A 57 -7.86 11.08 -8.78
N GLY A 58 -7.72 10.24 -9.81
CA GLY A 58 -8.83 9.58 -10.52
C GLY A 58 -9.19 8.18 -10.01
N CYS A 59 -8.51 7.65 -8.99
CA CYS A 59 -8.71 6.27 -8.53
C CYS A 59 -9.71 6.20 -7.36
N THR A 60 -10.82 5.50 -7.56
CA THR A 60 -11.86 5.35 -6.54
C THR A 60 -11.71 4.12 -5.65
N VAL A 61 -10.73 3.24 -5.92
CA VAL A 61 -10.62 1.94 -5.23
C VAL A 61 -10.62 2.06 -3.71
N PRO A 62 -9.83 2.95 -3.07
CA PRO A 62 -9.84 3.04 -1.61
C PRO A 62 -11.17 3.54 -1.02
N HIS A 63 -11.94 4.27 -1.84
CA HIS A 63 -13.14 4.99 -1.43
C HIS A 63 -14.45 4.28 -1.79
N ALA A 64 -14.39 3.23 -2.61
CA ALA A 64 -15.54 2.41 -2.98
C ALA A 64 -15.81 1.28 -1.98
N PRO A 65 -17.03 0.70 -1.95
CA PRO A 65 -17.30 -0.52 -1.21
C PRO A 65 -16.30 -1.64 -1.54
N GLY A 66 -15.78 -2.33 -0.53
CA GLY A 66 -14.73 -3.34 -0.69
C GLY A 66 -13.30 -2.79 -0.85
N GLY A 67 -13.14 -1.47 -0.93
CA GLY A 67 -11.85 -0.80 -1.06
C GLY A 67 -10.90 -1.06 0.11
N TYR A 68 -11.46 -1.14 1.32
CA TYR A 68 -10.70 -1.42 2.53
C TYR A 68 -10.02 -2.79 2.46
N GLU A 69 -10.79 -3.82 2.12
CA GLU A 69 -10.34 -5.20 1.98
C GLU A 69 -9.30 -5.31 0.87
N HIS A 70 -9.55 -4.69 -0.30
CA HIS A 70 -8.60 -4.67 -1.43
C HIS A 70 -7.24 -4.13 -1.00
N VAL A 71 -7.23 -2.98 -0.32
CA VAL A 71 -6.00 -2.32 0.12
C VAL A 71 -5.22 -3.20 1.10
N LEU A 72 -5.87 -3.74 2.12
CA LEU A 72 -5.21 -4.58 3.13
C LEU A 72 -4.67 -5.87 2.53
N GLN A 73 -5.44 -6.54 1.66
CA GLN A 73 -5.00 -7.75 0.99
C GLN A 73 -3.79 -7.49 0.10
N ARG A 74 -3.78 -6.37 -0.65
CA ARG A 74 -2.66 -6.00 -1.51
C ARG A 74 -1.40 -5.71 -0.69
N LEU A 75 -1.52 -4.94 0.39
CA LEU A 75 -0.40 -4.64 1.30
C LEU A 75 0.15 -5.91 1.94
N ARG A 76 -0.72 -6.79 2.44
CA ARG A 76 -0.32 -8.06 3.04
C ARG A 76 0.51 -8.88 2.04
N ARG A 77 0.01 -9.05 0.82
CA ARG A 77 0.70 -9.80 -0.24
C ARG A 77 2.09 -9.24 -0.53
N GLU A 78 2.22 -7.92 -0.61
CA GLU A 78 3.50 -7.26 -0.87
C GLU A 78 4.49 -7.44 0.28
N PHE A 79 4.05 -7.28 1.51
CA PHE A 79 4.93 -7.44 2.66
C PHE A 79 5.31 -8.91 2.92
N ASP A 80 4.40 -9.85 2.67
CA ASP A 80 4.71 -11.29 2.72
C ASP A 80 5.80 -11.64 1.70
N ALA A 81 5.65 -11.16 0.45
CA ALA A 81 6.66 -11.37 -0.59
C ALA A 81 8.02 -10.76 -0.21
N LYS A 82 8.04 -9.51 0.26
CA LYS A 82 9.27 -8.84 0.69
C LYS A 82 9.96 -9.53 1.86
N ARG A 83 9.20 -10.06 2.83
CA ARG A 83 9.76 -10.84 3.94
C ARG A 83 10.35 -12.16 3.47
N ALA A 84 9.67 -12.86 2.57
CA ALA A 84 10.18 -14.10 1.99
C ALA A 84 11.48 -13.86 1.19
N GLU A 85 11.53 -12.80 0.38
CA GLU A 85 12.73 -12.39 -0.35
C GLU A 85 13.88 -12.03 0.60
N ALA A 86 13.60 -11.34 1.71
CA ALA A 86 14.61 -10.98 2.70
C ALA A 86 15.17 -12.22 3.41
N ALA A 87 14.32 -13.16 3.82
CA ALA A 87 14.75 -14.42 4.44
C ALA A 87 15.61 -15.27 3.49
N ALA A 88 15.21 -15.39 2.22
CA ALA A 88 16.00 -16.12 1.23
C ALA A 88 17.40 -15.50 0.99
N LYS A 89 17.55 -14.18 1.19
CA LYS A 89 18.84 -13.48 1.08
C LYS A 89 19.71 -13.64 2.33
N THR A 90 19.11 -13.76 3.52
CA THR A 90 19.87 -14.03 4.76
C THR A 90 20.40 -15.46 4.77
N ASP A 91 19.64 -16.40 4.23
CA ASP A 91 20.04 -17.82 4.15
C ASP A 91 21.07 -18.08 3.02
N ALA A 92 21.26 -17.12 2.11
CA ALA A 92 22.19 -17.20 0.98
C ALA A 92 23.49 -16.39 1.18
N ALA A 93 23.67 -15.72 2.33
CA ALA A 93 24.93 -15.08 2.64
C ALA A 93 25.98 -16.15 2.96
N PRO A 94 27.15 -16.20 2.28
CA PRO A 94 28.19 -17.16 2.61
C PRO A 94 28.69 -16.87 4.03
N GLU A 95 28.80 -17.92 4.84
CA GLU A 95 29.52 -17.85 6.12
C GLU A 95 30.91 -17.29 5.84
N GLY A 96 31.16 -16.06 6.31
CA GLY A 96 32.46 -15.42 6.19
C GLY A 96 33.52 -16.24 6.92
N ASP A 97 34.57 -16.58 6.18
CA ASP A 97 35.76 -17.34 6.55
C ASP A 97 36.19 -17.13 8.02
N ALA A 98 35.88 -18.13 8.86
CA ALA A 98 36.38 -18.23 10.23
C ALA A 98 37.83 -18.75 10.23
N ASN A 99 38.75 -18.01 9.59
CA ASN A 99 40.17 -18.26 9.77
C ASN A 99 41.01 -16.99 9.56
N ALA A 100 40.88 -16.04 10.49
CA ALA A 100 41.93 -15.05 10.71
C ALA A 100 42.89 -15.62 11.77
N PRO A 101 44.18 -15.82 11.48
CA PRO A 101 45.12 -16.28 12.49
C PRO A 101 45.25 -15.23 13.60
N ALA A 102 45.18 -15.69 14.85
CA ALA A 102 45.46 -14.89 16.03
C ALA A 102 46.86 -14.26 15.89
N LYS A 103 46.93 -12.93 15.95
CA LYS A 103 48.19 -12.25 16.22
C LYS A 103 48.39 -12.24 17.72
N ASP A 104 49.27 -13.11 18.19
CA ASP A 104 49.88 -13.05 19.52
C ASP A 104 50.76 -11.79 19.66
N PRO A 105 50.99 -11.29 20.89
CA PRO A 105 51.37 -9.90 21.19
C PRO A 105 52.76 -9.45 20.75
#